data_AF-A0A4Q2Z8P8-F1
#
_entry.id   AF-A0A4Q2Z8P8-F1
#
_cell.length_a   1.000
_cell.length_b   1.000
_cell.length_c   1.000
_cell.angle_alpha   90.00
_cell.angle_beta   90.00
_cell.angle_gamma   90.00
#
_symmetry.space_group_name_H-M   'P 1'
#
loop_
_entity.id
_entity.type
_entity.pdbx_description
1 polymer ?
#
loop_
_entity_poly.entity_id
_entity_poly.type
_entity_poly.pdbx_seq_one_letter_code
_entity_poly.pdbx_strand_id
1 'polypeptide(L)'
;MPDLSKFLLIVVGTILVFLVIRGLWMKAQIRKAVQRDLVPSRAKVIAISEEHWFSKDCGSVKEAIRTSLCERNFSVTYREPGGTDRKLSIIAVFHPLIGILREVVLRSDRWEIVIGPQGEA
;
A
#
# COMPACT_ATOMS: atom_id res chain seq x y z
N MET A 1 18.24 -26.44 -30.86
CA MET A 1 18.10 -25.11 -30.26
C MET A 1 16.99 -25.18 -29.23
N PRO A 2 17.22 -24.80 -27.96
CA PRO A 2 16.13 -24.68 -27.00
C PRO A 2 15.07 -23.70 -27.54
N ASP A 3 13.80 -24.08 -27.41
CA ASP A 3 12.64 -23.31 -27.85
C ASP A 3 12.59 -21.98 -27.08
N LEU A 4 13.08 -20.90 -27.69
CA LEU A 4 13.12 -19.55 -27.11
C LEU A 4 11.73 -19.12 -26.58
N SER A 5 10.68 -19.59 -27.25
CA SER A 5 9.27 -19.42 -26.88
C SER A 5 8.93 -19.99 -25.50
N LYS A 6 9.39 -21.21 -25.20
CA LYS A 6 9.14 -21.89 -23.91
C LYS A 6 9.92 -21.22 -22.77
N PHE A 7 11.16 -20.81 -23.04
CA PHE A 7 11.95 -20.04 -22.09
C PHE A 7 11.30 -18.70 -21.75
N LEU A 8 10.80 -17.97 -22.76
CA LEU A 8 10.11 -16.71 -22.55
C LEU A 8 8.84 -16.87 -21.71
N LEU A 9 8.03 -17.90 -21.98
CA LEU A 9 6.81 -18.19 -21.22
C LEU A 9 7.11 -18.50 -19.74
N ILE A 10 8.16 -19.27 -19.46
CA ILE A 10 8.58 -19.57 -18.09
C ILE A 10 9.02 -18.29 -17.38
N VAL A 11 9.82 -17.44 -18.03
CA VAL A 11 10.29 -16.18 -17.43
C VAL A 11 9.11 -15.25 -17.14
N VAL A 12 8.24 -15.02 -18.13
CA VAL A 12 7.05 -14.16 -17.98
C VAL A 12 6.10 -14.71 -16.91
N GLY A 13 5.86 -16.02 -16.90
CA GLY A 13 5.04 -16.68 -15.89
C GLY A 13 5.60 -16.52 -14.48
N THR A 14 6.91 -16.71 -14.32
CA THR A 14 7.59 -16.55 -13.02
C THR A 14 7.49 -15.10 -12.53
N ILE A 15 7.68 -14.12 -13.42
CA ILE A 15 7.55 -12.68 -13.10
C ILE A 15 6.11 -12.37 -12.66
N LEU A 16 5.09 -12.86 -13.39
CA LEU A 16 3.68 -12.67 -13.04
C LEU A 16 3.35 -13.23 -11.65
N VAL A 17 3.77 -14.47 -11.38
CA VAL A 17 3.56 -15.11 -10.07
C VAL A 17 4.24 -14.31 -8.96
N PHE A 18 5.48 -13.88 -9.17
CA PHE A 18 6.20 -13.04 -8.21
C PHE A 18 5.48 -11.72 -7.94
N LEU A 19 4.97 -11.03 -8.98
CA LEU A 19 4.22 -9.78 -8.83
C LEU A 19 2.92 -9.97 -8.04
N VAL A 20 2.20 -11.07 -8.26
CA VAL A 20 0.97 -11.40 -7.51
C VAL A 20 1.29 -11.67 -6.04
N ILE A 21 2.29 -12.52 -5.76
CA ILE A 21 2.71 -12.82 -4.38
C ILE A 21 3.15 -11.54 -3.66
N ARG A 22 3.94 -10.70 -4.34
CA ARG A 22 4.37 -9.40 -3.81
C ARG A 22 3.18 -8.50 -3.50
N GLY A 23 2.19 -8.40 -4.39
CA GLY A 23 0.99 -7.61 -4.16
C GLY A 23 0.18 -8.08 -2.96
N LEU A 24 0.02 -9.40 -2.79
CA LEU A 24 -0.63 -9.99 -1.62
C LEU A 24 0.14 -9.70 -0.33
N TRP A 25 1.47 -9.82 -0.37
CA TRP A 25 2.34 -9.53 0.76
C TRP A 25 2.23 -8.06 1.21
N MET A 26 2.29 -7.12 0.27
CA MET A 26 2.13 -5.69 0.55
C MET A 26 0.78 -5.40 1.24
N LYS A 27 -0.33 -5.99 0.74
CA LYS A 27 -1.66 -5.86 1.37
C LYS A 27 -1.69 -6.41 2.79
N ALA A 28 -1.01 -7.53 3.04
CA ALA A 28 -0.90 -8.10 4.38
C ALA A 28 -0.12 -7.19 5.34
N GLN A 29 0.96 -6.54 4.87
CA GLN A 29 1.72 -5.57 5.66
C GLN A 29 0.85 -4.37 6.06
N ILE A 30 0.05 -3.82 5.15
CA ILE A 30 -0.88 -2.71 5.45
C ILE A 30 -1.91 -3.10 6.46
N ARG A 31 -2.54 -4.27 6.30
CA ARG A 31 -3.54 -4.73 7.26
C ARG A 31 -2.96 -4.82 8.67
N LYS A 32 -1.74 -5.33 8.80
CA LYS A 32 -1.04 -5.40 10.09
C LYS A 32 -0.71 -4.01 10.65
N ALA A 33 -0.24 -3.09 9.81
CA ALA A 33 0.09 -1.71 10.22
C ALA A 33 -1.17 -0.97 10.70
N VAL A 34 -2.22 -0.97 9.89
CA VAL A 34 -3.52 -0.33 10.19
C VAL A 34 -4.14 -0.90 11.46
N GLN A 35 -4.08 -2.22 11.66
CA GLN A 35 -4.56 -2.84 12.89
C GLN A 35 -3.74 -2.39 14.09
N ARG A 36 -2.41 -2.36 14.00
CA ARG A 36 -1.54 -1.91 15.09
C ARG A 36 -1.86 -0.48 15.52
N ASP A 37 -2.10 0.41 14.58
CA ASP A 37 -2.33 1.84 14.86
C ASP A 37 -3.75 2.14 15.35
N LEU A 38 -4.75 1.33 14.96
CA LEU A 38 -6.14 1.50 15.39
C LEU A 38 -6.51 0.74 16.67
N VAL A 39 -5.71 -0.26 17.07
CA VAL A 39 -5.88 -1.01 18.33
C VAL A 39 -5.86 -0.12 19.58
N PRO A 40 -4.95 0.87 19.72
CA PRO A 40 -4.96 1.81 20.85
C PRO A 40 -6.28 2.59 20.99
N SER A 41 -6.96 2.86 19.87
CA SER A 41 -8.17 3.69 19.80
C SER A 41 -9.46 2.90 20.06
N ARG A 42 -9.38 1.59 20.37
CA ARG A 42 -10.53 0.66 20.44
C ARG A 42 -11.42 0.65 19.18
N ALA A 43 -10.88 1.09 18.05
CA ALA A 43 -11.58 1.13 16.78
C ALA A 43 -11.53 -0.23 16.10
N LYS A 44 -12.66 -0.69 15.54
CA LYS A 44 -12.73 -1.93 14.77
C LYS A 44 -12.60 -1.63 13.28
N VAL A 45 -11.56 -2.18 12.63
CA VAL A 45 -11.43 -2.10 11.17
C VAL A 45 -12.53 -2.94 10.52
N ILE A 46 -13.35 -2.31 9.67
CA ILE A 46 -14.42 -2.95 8.90
C ILE A 46 -13.91 -3.36 7.52
N ALA A 47 -13.24 -2.44 6.82
CA ALA A 47 -12.80 -2.66 5.45
C ALA A 47 -11.50 -1.90 5.16
N ILE A 48 -10.66 -2.49 4.30
CA ILE A 48 -9.51 -1.83 3.70
C ILE A 48 -9.63 -2.03 2.19
N SER A 49 -9.79 -0.94 1.45
CA SER A 49 -9.88 -0.95 -0.01
C SER A 49 -8.71 -0.20 -0.59
N GLU A 50 -8.08 -0.74 -1.63
CA GLU A 50 -7.07 -0.02 -2.41
C GLU A 50 -7.79 1.00 -3.30
N GLU A 51 -7.38 2.26 -3.20
CA GLU A 51 -7.88 3.33 -4.06
C GLU A 51 -6.91 3.48 -5.23
N HIS A 52 -7.41 3.29 -6.46
CA HIS A 52 -6.61 3.49 -7.66
C HIS A 52 -6.31 4.99 -7.80
N TRP A 53 -5.10 5.37 -7.40
CA TRP A 53 -4.62 6.72 -7.60
C TRP A 53 -4.06 6.84 -9.02
N PHE A 54 -4.83 7.46 -9.91
CA PHE A 54 -4.25 8.12 -11.07
C PHE A 54 -3.77 9.48 -10.57
N SER A 55 -2.45 9.66 -10.44
CA SER A 55 -1.90 10.99 -10.18
C SER A 55 -2.17 11.84 -11.42
N LYS A 56 -3.29 12.56 -11.40
CA LYS A 56 -3.64 13.52 -12.45
C LYS A 56 -2.61 14.66 -12.53
N ASP A 57 -1.78 14.80 -11.49
CA ASP A 57 -0.82 15.91 -11.29
C ASP A 57 0.65 15.45 -11.15
N CYS A 58 1.06 14.31 -11.72
CA CYS A 58 2.50 14.03 -11.82
C CYS A 58 3.09 14.89 -12.95
N GLY A 59 3.91 15.89 -12.59
CA GLY A 59 4.59 16.78 -13.54
C GLY A 59 5.53 16.06 -14.52
N SER A 60 5.88 14.79 -14.24
CA SER A 60 6.67 13.94 -15.13
C SER A 60 6.27 12.46 -15.10
N VAL A 61 6.51 11.75 -16.20
CA VAL A 61 6.34 10.28 -16.31
C VAL A 61 7.21 9.53 -15.28
N LYS A 62 8.39 10.06 -14.96
CA LYS A 62 9.30 9.47 -13.97
C LYS A 62 8.72 9.51 -12.56
N GLU A 63 8.07 10.61 -12.19
CA GLU A 63 7.34 10.73 -10.92
C GLU A 63 6.14 9.81 -10.92
N ALA A 64 5.35 9.76 -12.00
CA ALA A 64 4.23 8.84 -12.10
C ALA A 64 4.64 7.37 -11.92
N ILE A 65 5.78 6.95 -12.50
CA ILE A 65 6.33 5.60 -12.31
C ILE A 65 6.81 5.40 -10.87
N ARG A 66 7.52 6.37 -10.29
CA ARG A 66 8.01 6.30 -8.92
C ARG A 66 6.85 6.17 -7.93
N THR A 67 5.84 7.04 -8.03
CA THR A 67 4.62 7.01 -7.24
C THR A 67 3.85 5.71 -7.48
N SER A 68 3.75 5.23 -8.73
CA SER A 68 3.05 3.97 -9.02
C SER A 68 3.81 2.70 -8.57
N LEU A 69 5.11 2.76 -8.32
CA LEU A 69 5.88 1.61 -7.82
C LEU A 69 6.03 1.64 -6.29
N CYS A 70 6.11 2.83 -5.71
CA CYS A 70 6.38 3.02 -4.29
C CYS A 70 5.12 3.33 -3.49
N GLU A 71 4.17 4.07 -4.04
CA GLU A 71 3.03 4.58 -3.28
C GLU A 71 1.74 3.85 -3.64
N ARG A 72 0.96 3.53 -2.60
CA ARG A 72 -0.34 2.88 -2.72
C ARG A 72 -1.31 3.54 -1.77
N ASN A 73 -2.44 3.96 -2.30
CA ASN A 73 -3.49 4.58 -1.50
C ASN A 73 -4.51 3.55 -1.07
N PHE A 74 -4.91 3.63 0.18
CA PHE A 74 -5.96 2.79 0.71
C PHE A 74 -6.97 3.63 1.47
N SER A 75 -8.23 3.26 1.31
CA SER A 75 -9.30 3.68 2.18
C SER A 75 -9.49 2.62 3.27
N VAL A 76 -9.39 3.04 4.52
CA VAL A 76 -9.71 2.25 5.70
C VAL A 76 -11.04 2.73 6.27
N THR A 77 -12.02 1.85 6.32
CA THR A 77 -13.27 2.08 7.06
C THR A 77 -13.14 1.42 8.42
N TYR A 78 -13.33 2.19 9.49
CA TYR A 78 -13.28 1.71 10.87
C TYR A 78 -14.50 2.19 11.66
N ARG A 79 -14.89 1.41 12.66
CA ARG A 79 -15.98 1.72 13.59
C ARG A 79 -15.40 2.16 14.93
N GLU A 80 -15.76 3.35 15.36
CA GLU A 80 -15.42 3.86 16.69
C GLU A 80 -16.22 3.15 17.78
N PRO A 81 -15.78 3.19 19.06
CA PRO A 81 -16.49 2.57 20.18
C PRO A 81 -17.95 3.04 20.32
N GLY A 82 -18.27 4.26 19.86
CA GLY A 82 -19.63 4.81 19.83
C GLY A 82 -20.51 4.29 18.69
N GLY A 83 -20.03 3.35 17.87
CA GLY A 83 -20.77 2.77 16.76
C GLY A 83 -20.76 3.58 15.47
N THR A 84 -20.08 4.73 15.45
CA THR A 84 -19.95 5.58 14.26
C THR A 84 -18.90 5.01 13.31
N ASP A 85 -19.26 4.86 12.04
CA ASP A 85 -18.33 4.46 10.98
C ASP A 85 -17.59 5.69 10.46
N ARG A 86 -16.27 5.57 10.37
CA ARG A 86 -15.34 6.59 9.89
C ARG A 86 -14.50 6.02 8.74
N LYS A 87 -14.14 6.90 7.82
CA LYS A 87 -13.24 6.60 6.71
C LYS A 87 -11.94 7.35 6.92
N LEU A 88 -10.82 6.67 6.69
CA LEU A 88 -9.47 7.20 6.76
C LEU A 88 -8.78 6.87 5.44
N SER A 89 -8.12 7.86 4.84
CA SER A 89 -7.23 7.59 3.70
C SER A 89 -5.82 7.42 4.21
N ILE A 90 -5.13 6.38 3.75
CA ILE A 90 -3.73 6.13 4.05
C ILE A 90 -2.94 6.02 2.76
N ILE A 91 -1.76 6.62 2.75
CA ILE A 91 -0.77 6.47 1.71
C ILE A 91 0.30 5.56 2.27
N ALA A 92 0.44 4.37 1.69
CA ALA A 92 1.50 3.46 2.02
C ALA A 92 2.67 3.60 1.06
N VAL A 93 3.86 3.82 1.61
CA VAL A 93 5.10 3.90 0.85
C VAL A 93 5.86 2.59 1.03
N PHE A 94 6.17 1.94 -0.09
CA PHE A 94 6.88 0.68 -0.17
C PHE A 94 8.22 0.83 -0.86
N HIS A 95 9.14 -0.07 -0.53
CA HIS A 95 10.38 -0.19 -1.25
C HIS A 95 10.14 -0.67 -2.70
N PRO A 96 10.67 0.03 -3.73
CA PRO A 96 10.39 -0.30 -5.14
C PRO A 96 10.85 -1.70 -5.56
N LEU A 97 11.97 -2.19 -5.04
CA LEU A 97 12.51 -3.51 -5.36
C LEU A 97 11.92 -4.66 -4.52
N ILE A 98 11.94 -4.53 -3.20
CA ILE A 98 11.60 -5.62 -2.27
C ILE A 98 10.16 -5.56 -1.75
N GLY A 99 9.41 -4.49 -2.01
CA GLY A 99 8.00 -4.37 -1.61
C GLY A 99 7.76 -4.33 -0.11
N ILE A 100 8.78 -3.99 0.70
CA ILE A 100 8.66 -3.80 2.14
C ILE A 100 8.04 -2.44 2.42
N LEU A 101 7.02 -2.41 3.29
CA LEU A 101 6.42 -1.20 3.83
C LEU A 101 7.46 -0.36 4.56
N ARG A 102 7.69 0.86 4.08
CA ARG A 102 8.60 1.85 4.67
C ARG A 102 7.85 2.83 5.58
N GLU A 103 6.70 3.29 5.14
CA GLU A 103 5.98 4.38 5.79
C GLU A 103 4.48 4.29 5.52
N VAL A 104 3.67 4.78 6.47
CA VAL A 104 2.23 4.97 6.30
C VAL A 104 1.91 6.42 6.65
N VAL A 105 1.47 7.20 5.66
CA VAL A 105 1.03 8.58 5.86
C VAL A 105 -0.49 8.58 6.00
N LEU A 106 -0.99 9.10 7.12
CA LEU A 106 -2.43 9.31 7.32
C LEU A 106 -2.84 10.59 6.61
N ARG A 107 -3.78 10.46 5.69
CA ARG A 107 -4.41 11.59 5.03
C ARG A 107 -5.84 11.70 5.55
N SER A 108 -6.06 12.63 6.46
CA SER A 108 -7.41 13.06 6.85
C SER A 108 -7.74 14.33 6.08
N ASP A 109 -8.98 14.50 5.63
CA ASP A 109 -9.47 15.70 4.92
C ASP A 109 -9.30 17.02 5.71
N ARG A 110 -8.81 16.96 6.95
CA ARG A 110 -8.49 18.14 7.79
C ARG A 110 -7.03 18.23 8.25
N TRP A 111 -6.24 17.15 8.26
CA TRP A 111 -4.87 17.15 8.79
C TRP A 111 -4.05 16.00 8.16
N GLU A 112 -2.80 16.28 7.79
CA GLU A 112 -1.80 15.26 7.45
C GLU A 112 -1.07 14.83 8.72
N ILE A 113 -1.12 13.54 9.06
CA ILE A 113 -0.33 12.98 10.16
C ILE A 113 0.64 11.97 9.53
N VAL A 114 1.91 12.33 9.50
CA VAL A 114 2.99 11.46 9.03
C VAL A 114 3.32 10.47 10.14
N ILE A 115 2.95 9.20 9.98
CA ILE A 115 3.41 8.12 10.88
C ILE A 115 4.67 7.52 10.24
N GLY A 116 5.80 8.17 10.52
CA GLY A 116 7.12 7.68 10.14
C GLY A 116 7.58 6.50 11.03
N PRO A 117 8.58 5.73 10.59
CA PRO A 117 9.19 4.71 11.44
C PRO A 117 9.81 5.39 12.66
N GLN A 118 9.40 4.96 13.87
CA GLN A 118 10.13 5.35 15.09
C GLN A 118 11.54 4.75 15.03
N GLY A 119 12.55 5.63 15.06
CA GLY A 119 13.90 5.31 15.50
C GLY A 119 14.96 5.30 14.40
N GLU A 120 15.60 6.45 14.19
CA GLU A 120 17.07 6.51 14.25
C GLU A 120 17.41 7.62 15.25
N ALA A 121 17.95 7.20 16.40
CA ALA A 121 18.67 8.04 17.34
C ALA A 121 20.17 7.90 17.02
#